data_AF-A0A1A5YQB5-F1
#
_entry.id   AF-A0A1A5YQB5-F1
#
_cell.length_a   1.000
_cell.length_b   1.000
_cell.length_c   1.000
_cell.angle_alpha   90.00
_cell.angle_beta   90.00
_cell.angle_gamma   90.00
#
_symmetry.space_group_name_H-M   'P 1'
#
loop_
_entity.id
_entity.type
_entity.pdbx_description
1 polymer ?
#
loop_
_entity_poly.entity_id
_entity_poly.type
_entity_poly.pdbx_seq_one_letter_code
_entity_poly.pdbx_strand_id
1 'polypeptide(L)'
;MESPQVKQALRAISFEEYVQKGTLPRCFPEGMSITLEQANVAADEVWEDGGAKVFSFNYEGYSVNITFCCDSAAYLFDSVDIWSGTEAGASKFGHLYTLEGARGLAGQLGINLLGFQIEDEYVGLFPSAVTVHYLKRGNKWNLVKAAGAYRSYEDTLASLQRIANVCD
;
A
#
# COMPACT_ATOMS: atom_id res chain seq x y z
N MET A 1 21.12 -2.83 20.10
CA MET A 1 20.85 -1.76 19.12
C MET A 1 20.55 -2.45 17.80
N GLU A 2 19.32 -2.96 17.66
CA GLU A 2 18.86 -3.72 16.48
C GLU A 2 17.62 -3.03 15.91
N SER A 3 17.86 -1.97 15.14
CA SER A 3 16.87 -1.20 14.39
C SER A 3 17.09 -1.18 12.84
N PRO A 4 18.28 -1.50 12.27
CA PRO A 4 18.47 -1.45 10.81
C PRO A 4 17.64 -2.45 9.99
N GLN A 5 17.28 -3.62 10.55
CA GLN A 5 16.73 -4.72 9.77
C GLN A 5 15.30 -4.47 9.27
N VAL A 6 14.43 -3.86 10.07
CA VAL A 6 13.02 -3.62 9.68
C VAL A 6 12.94 -2.62 8.52
N LYS A 7 13.57 -1.44 8.66
CA LYS A 7 13.57 -0.43 7.58
C LYS A 7 14.26 -0.94 6.32
N GLN A 8 15.30 -1.76 6.43
CA GLN A 8 15.96 -2.36 5.28
C GLN A 8 15.09 -3.41 4.58
N ALA A 9 14.40 -4.27 5.34
CA ALA A 9 13.51 -5.28 4.79
C ALA A 9 12.31 -4.65 4.07
N LEU A 10 11.67 -3.65 4.68
CA LEU A 10 10.61 -2.89 4.04
C LEU A 10 11.09 -2.17 2.77
N ARG A 11 12.29 -1.58 2.81
CA ARG A 11 12.90 -0.94 1.63
C ARG A 11 13.18 -1.92 0.49
N ALA A 12 13.44 -3.18 0.79
CA ALA A 12 13.76 -4.21 -0.19
C ALA A 12 12.51 -4.74 -0.93
N ILE A 13 11.30 -4.55 -0.39
CA ILE A 13 10.06 -5.04 -1.00
C ILE A 13 9.83 -4.39 -2.37
N SER A 14 9.53 -5.21 -3.38
CA SER A 14 9.01 -4.74 -4.67
C SER A 14 7.54 -4.37 -4.53
N PHE A 15 7.15 -3.14 -4.89
CA PHE A 15 5.76 -2.74 -4.81
C PHE A 15 4.88 -3.43 -5.87
N GLU A 16 5.45 -3.82 -7.01
CA GLU A 16 4.77 -4.68 -7.98
C GLU A 16 4.49 -6.08 -7.43
N GLU A 17 5.40 -6.62 -6.61
CA GLU A 17 5.17 -7.89 -5.92
C GLU A 17 4.15 -7.74 -4.79
N TYR A 18 4.20 -6.62 -4.05
CA TYR A 18 3.24 -6.31 -3.01
C TYR A 18 1.80 -6.26 -3.52
N VAL A 19 1.53 -5.58 -4.64
CA VAL A 19 0.17 -5.58 -5.22
C VAL A 19 -0.27 -6.97 -5.67
N GLN A 20 0.64 -7.89 -5.98
CA GLN A 20 0.31 -9.28 -6.33
C GLN A 20 0.06 -10.14 -5.08
N LYS A 21 0.87 -9.97 -4.03
CA LYS A 21 0.84 -10.81 -2.82
C LYS A 21 -0.22 -10.38 -1.80
N GLY A 22 -0.63 -9.12 -1.84
CA GLY A 22 -1.74 -8.60 -1.04
C GLY A 22 -1.32 -7.82 0.21
N THR A 23 -0.25 -8.24 0.88
CA THR A 23 0.22 -7.62 2.13
C THR A 23 1.75 -7.64 2.23
N LEU A 24 2.35 -6.69 2.94
CA LEU A 24 3.80 -6.62 3.15
C LEU A 24 4.35 -7.89 3.84
N PRO A 25 3.69 -8.49 4.86
CA PRO A 25 4.16 -9.74 5.45
C PRO A 25 4.41 -10.87 4.46
N ARG A 26 3.60 -10.98 3.39
CA ARG A 26 3.77 -12.02 2.35
C ARG A 26 4.95 -11.73 1.42
N CYS A 27 5.45 -10.51 1.41
CA CYS A 27 6.59 -10.09 0.60
C CYS A 27 7.93 -10.33 1.29
N PHE A 28 7.94 -10.63 2.60
CA PHE A 28 9.17 -10.96 3.30
C PHE A 28 9.68 -12.36 2.95
N PRO A 29 10.99 -12.59 3.11
CA PRO A 29 11.57 -13.94 3.05
C PRO A 29 10.88 -14.90 4.04
N GLU A 30 10.89 -16.19 3.71
CA GLU A 30 10.32 -17.22 4.58
C GLU A 30 10.96 -17.17 5.99
N GLY A 31 10.12 -17.26 7.02
CA GLY A 31 10.57 -17.17 8.43
C GLY A 31 10.80 -15.75 8.94
N MET A 32 10.73 -14.73 8.09
CA MET A 32 10.78 -13.32 8.52
C MET A 32 9.37 -12.80 8.83
N SER A 33 9.23 -12.17 10.00
CA SER A 33 8.05 -11.39 10.38
C SER A 33 8.50 -10.14 11.14
N ILE A 34 7.68 -9.10 11.08
CA ILE A 34 7.89 -7.89 11.89
C ILE A 34 6.95 -8.00 13.09
N THR A 35 7.51 -8.03 14.30
CA THR A 35 6.73 -7.95 15.53
C THR A 35 6.40 -6.50 15.88
N LEU A 36 5.39 -6.31 16.74
CA LEU A 36 5.05 -4.99 17.26
C LEU A 36 6.24 -4.31 17.95
N GLU A 37 7.03 -5.06 18.73
CA GLU A 37 8.22 -4.55 19.41
C GLU A 37 9.28 -4.08 18.41
N GLN A 38 9.55 -4.88 17.38
CA GLN A 38 10.50 -4.52 16.32
C GLN A 38 10.03 -3.28 15.54
N ALA A 39 8.74 -3.18 15.25
CA ALA A 39 8.15 -2.01 14.59
C ALA A 39 8.29 -0.77 15.47
N ASN A 40 7.96 -0.86 16.76
CA ASN A 40 8.04 0.25 17.71
C ASN A 40 9.46 0.81 17.87
N VAL A 41 10.48 -0.03 17.81
CA VAL A 41 11.89 0.39 17.89
C VAL A 41 12.37 1.07 16.60
N ALA A 42 11.84 0.67 15.44
CA ALA A 42 12.37 1.08 14.14
C ALA A 42 11.54 2.17 13.42
N ALA A 43 10.30 2.42 13.87
CA ALA A 43 9.42 3.40 13.25
C ALA A 43 9.92 4.83 13.45
N ASP A 44 9.66 5.68 12.46
CA ASP A 44 9.92 7.12 12.56
C ASP A 44 8.79 7.83 13.33
N GLU A 45 7.57 7.31 13.22
CA GLU A 45 6.39 7.82 13.93
C GLU A 45 5.50 6.67 14.40
N VAL A 46 4.82 6.88 15.53
CA VAL A 46 3.89 5.92 16.13
C VAL A 46 2.60 6.65 16.49
N TRP A 47 1.47 6.11 16.02
CA TRP A 47 0.13 6.64 16.27
C TRP A 47 -0.70 5.55 16.93
N GLU A 48 -1.58 5.94 17.86
CA GLU A 48 -2.49 5.02 18.54
C GLU A 48 -3.90 5.63 18.56
N ASP A 49 -4.86 4.91 17.99
CA ASP A 49 -6.27 5.31 18.00
C ASP A 49 -7.17 4.08 17.85
N GLY A 50 -8.33 4.09 18.51
CA GLY A 50 -9.38 3.07 18.33
C GLY A 50 -8.96 1.62 18.60
N GLY A 51 -7.95 1.38 19.45
CA GLY A 51 -7.41 0.04 19.71
C GLY A 51 -6.43 -0.48 18.65
N ALA A 52 -6.02 0.38 17.72
CA ALA A 52 -5.00 0.11 16.73
C ALA A 52 -3.76 0.98 16.96
N LYS A 53 -2.60 0.43 16.64
CA LYS A 53 -1.31 1.12 16.65
C LYS A 53 -0.73 1.11 15.25
N VAL A 54 -0.42 2.30 14.73
CA VAL A 54 0.17 2.50 13.40
C VAL A 54 1.63 2.89 13.56
N PHE A 55 2.51 2.17 12.89
CA PHE A 55 3.93 2.46 12.80
C PHE A 55 4.26 2.96 11.40
N SER A 56 4.79 4.18 11.30
CA SER A 56 5.15 4.80 10.03
C SER A 56 6.67 4.78 9.83
N PHE A 57 7.09 4.34 8.64
CA PHE A 57 8.47 4.24 8.22
C PHE A 57 8.69 5.15 7.01
N ASN A 58 9.35 6.27 7.23
CA ASN A 58 9.56 7.33 6.26
C ASN A 58 10.81 7.04 5.42
N TYR A 59 10.64 7.17 4.10
CA TYR A 59 11.68 7.08 3.08
C TYR A 59 11.63 8.32 2.19
N GLU A 60 12.60 8.49 1.30
CA GLU A 60 12.54 9.55 0.31
C GLU A 60 11.43 9.25 -0.72
N GLY A 61 10.37 10.06 -0.73
CA GLY A 61 9.26 9.97 -1.70
C GLY A 61 8.05 9.17 -1.23
N TYR A 62 8.14 8.42 -0.13
CA TYR A 62 7.05 7.59 0.36
C TYR A 62 7.21 7.22 1.84
N SER A 63 6.08 6.86 2.47
CA SER A 63 6.05 6.26 3.80
C SER A 63 5.34 4.93 3.75
N VAL A 64 5.82 3.98 4.55
CA VAL A 64 5.17 2.69 4.76
C VAL A 64 4.53 2.70 6.14
N ASN A 65 3.24 2.38 6.22
CA ASN A 65 2.49 2.32 7.45
C ASN A 65 2.08 0.88 7.73
N ILE A 66 2.38 0.37 8.93
CA ILE A 66 1.96 -0.95 9.37
C ILE A 66 1.07 -0.80 10.61
N THR A 67 -0.11 -1.38 10.56
CA THR A 67 -1.11 -1.29 11.63
C THR A 67 -1.21 -2.62 12.38
N PHE A 68 -1.13 -2.55 13.70
CA PHE A 68 -1.32 -3.68 14.61
C PHE A 68 -2.52 -3.43 15.54
N CYS A 69 -3.17 -4.50 15.99
CA CYS A 69 -4.12 -4.46 17.10
C CYS A 69 -3.35 -4.29 18.42
N CYS A 70 -3.72 -3.32 19.26
CA CYS A 70 -3.04 -3.07 20.54
C CYS A 70 -3.14 -4.26 21.49
N ASP A 71 -4.31 -4.91 21.57
CA ASP A 71 -4.58 -5.95 22.57
C ASP A 71 -3.88 -7.27 22.23
N SER A 72 -3.90 -7.68 20.96
CA SER A 72 -3.35 -8.96 20.52
C SER A 72 -1.95 -8.85 19.94
N ALA A 73 -1.45 -7.63 19.74
CA ALA A 73 -0.24 -7.35 18.95
C ALA A 73 -0.26 -7.99 17.55
N ALA A 74 -1.44 -8.33 17.02
CA ALA A 74 -1.59 -8.95 15.72
C ALA A 74 -1.51 -7.90 14.62
N TYR A 75 -0.79 -8.22 13.54
CA TYR A 75 -0.80 -7.44 12.32
C TYR A 75 -2.23 -7.36 11.75
N LEU A 76 -2.67 -6.17 11.32
CA LEU A 76 -3.99 -5.94 10.76
C LEU A 76 -3.93 -5.65 9.26
N PHE A 77 -3.29 -4.56 8.88
CA PHE A 77 -3.13 -4.14 7.49
C PHE A 77 -1.95 -3.17 7.36
N ASP A 78 -1.56 -2.90 6.12
CA ASP A 78 -0.53 -1.92 5.80
C ASP A 78 -0.97 -1.00 4.65
N SER A 79 -0.25 0.10 4.51
CA SER A 79 -0.38 0.97 3.35
C SER A 79 0.93 1.68 3.07
N VAL A 80 1.02 2.24 1.88
CA VAL A 80 2.14 3.03 1.41
C VAL A 80 1.56 4.35 0.93
N ASP A 81 2.00 5.46 1.51
CA ASP A 81 1.65 6.81 1.07
C ASP A 81 2.79 7.38 0.25
N ILE A 82 2.49 7.92 -0.93
CA ILE A 82 3.45 8.41 -1.91
C ILE A 82 3.25 9.91 -2.07
N TRP A 83 4.30 10.68 -1.80
CA TRP A 83 4.31 12.10 -2.15
C TRP A 83 5.04 12.31 -3.47
N SER A 84 4.33 12.95 -4.38
CA SER A 84 4.87 13.42 -5.65
C SER A 84 6.09 14.32 -5.49
N GLY A 85 6.99 14.30 -6.48
CA GLY A 85 8.00 15.34 -6.65
C GLY A 85 9.45 14.87 -6.52
N THR A 86 9.68 13.57 -6.26
CA THR A 86 11.02 12.99 -6.28
C THR A 86 11.14 11.91 -7.36
N GLU A 87 12.21 11.96 -8.14
CA GLU A 87 12.55 10.88 -9.09
C GLU A 87 12.77 9.55 -8.34
N ALA A 88 13.27 9.64 -7.11
CA ALA A 88 13.42 8.52 -6.19
C ALA A 88 12.08 7.81 -5.89
N GLY A 89 10.99 8.57 -5.66
CA GLY A 89 9.65 8.02 -5.49
C GLY A 89 9.19 7.29 -6.76
N ALA A 90 9.25 7.95 -7.91
CA ALA A 90 8.80 7.38 -9.18
C ALA A 90 9.53 6.06 -9.54
N SER A 91 10.85 5.99 -9.35
CA SER A 91 11.63 4.78 -9.65
C SER A 91 11.27 3.60 -8.75
N LYS A 92 10.90 3.84 -7.49
CA LYS A 92 10.59 2.79 -6.52
C LYS A 92 9.29 2.05 -6.83
N PHE A 93 8.30 2.72 -7.43
CA PHE A 93 6.99 2.14 -7.76
C PHE A 93 6.91 1.56 -9.18
N GLY A 94 7.96 1.73 -10.00
CA GLY A 94 8.03 1.11 -11.32
C GLY A 94 6.80 1.42 -12.18
N HIS A 95 6.18 0.39 -12.73
CA HIS A 95 4.99 0.55 -13.58
C HIS A 95 3.78 1.09 -12.80
N LEU A 96 3.72 0.86 -11.49
CA LEU A 96 2.58 1.30 -10.68
C LEU A 96 2.50 2.82 -10.50
N TYR A 97 3.58 3.55 -10.75
CA TYR A 97 3.63 5.00 -10.50
C TYR A 97 2.60 5.79 -11.31
N THR A 98 2.19 5.27 -12.48
CA THR A 98 1.15 5.89 -13.33
C THR A 98 0.01 4.93 -13.56
N LEU A 99 -1.21 5.44 -13.76
CA LEU A 99 -2.37 4.61 -14.06
C LEU A 99 -2.17 3.81 -15.37
N GLU A 100 -1.59 4.43 -16.39
CA GLU A 100 -1.28 3.76 -17.65
C GLU A 100 -0.28 2.63 -17.45
N GLY A 101 0.76 2.85 -16.65
CA GLY A 101 1.73 1.83 -16.31
C GLY A 101 1.12 0.67 -15.52
N ALA A 102 0.26 0.95 -14.54
CA ALA A 102 -0.43 -0.08 -13.77
C ALA A 102 -1.37 -0.93 -14.63
N ARG A 103 -2.10 -0.31 -15.57
CA ARG A 103 -2.90 -1.04 -16.58
C ARG A 103 -2.01 -1.89 -17.50
N GLY A 104 -0.84 -1.37 -17.89
CA GLY A 104 0.14 -2.12 -18.66
C GLY A 104 0.65 -3.36 -17.92
N LEU A 105 1.04 -3.20 -16.65
CA LEU A 105 1.45 -4.30 -15.77
C LEU A 105 0.32 -5.33 -15.61
N ALA A 106 -0.91 -4.86 -15.38
CA ALA A 106 -2.06 -5.75 -15.27
C ALA A 106 -2.27 -6.58 -16.55
N GLY A 107 -2.15 -5.96 -17.72
CA GLY A 107 -2.21 -6.65 -19.01
C GLY A 107 -1.09 -7.68 -19.19
N GLN A 108 0.14 -7.36 -18.79
CA GLN A 108 1.28 -8.29 -18.83
C GLN A 108 1.07 -9.52 -17.92
N LEU A 109 0.46 -9.31 -16.75
CA LEU A 109 0.18 -10.36 -15.78
C LEU A 109 -1.11 -11.13 -16.11
N GLY A 110 -1.87 -10.74 -17.14
CA GLY A 110 -3.16 -11.34 -17.48
C GLY A 110 -4.23 -11.14 -16.40
N ILE A 111 -4.11 -10.09 -15.58
CA ILE A 111 -5.05 -9.79 -14.50
C ILE A 111 -6.00 -8.67 -14.89
N ASN A 112 -7.23 -8.75 -14.38
CA ASN A 112 -8.21 -7.68 -14.55
C ASN A 112 -8.06 -6.65 -13.42
N LEU A 113 -7.49 -5.49 -13.72
CA LEU A 113 -7.46 -4.34 -12.81
C LEU A 113 -8.79 -3.59 -12.89
N LEU A 114 -9.66 -3.79 -11.89
CA LEU A 114 -10.92 -3.05 -11.82
C LEU A 114 -10.66 -1.60 -11.43
N GLY A 115 -11.38 -0.68 -12.07
CA GLY A 115 -11.22 0.77 -11.87
C GLY A 115 -12.48 1.42 -11.36
N PHE A 116 -12.31 2.36 -10.42
CA PHE A 116 -13.37 3.20 -9.88
C PHE A 116 -12.90 4.65 -9.93
N GLN A 117 -13.75 5.56 -10.37
CA GLN A 117 -13.52 6.98 -10.20
C GLN A 117 -14.33 7.44 -8.99
N ILE A 118 -13.66 8.07 -8.02
CA ILE A 118 -14.24 8.55 -6.77
C ILE A 118 -13.76 9.98 -6.60
N GLU A 119 -14.66 10.95 -6.82
CA GLU A 119 -14.32 12.38 -6.83
C GLU A 119 -13.13 12.70 -7.79
N ASP A 120 -12.01 13.21 -7.26
CA ASP A 120 -10.79 13.54 -8.00
C ASP A 120 -9.76 12.40 -8.02
N GLU A 121 -10.12 11.23 -7.48
CA GLU A 121 -9.30 10.05 -7.36
C GLU A 121 -9.72 8.95 -8.33
N TYR A 122 -8.74 8.23 -8.86
CA TYR A 122 -8.94 6.95 -9.52
C TYR A 122 -8.40 5.84 -8.63
N VAL A 123 -9.26 4.88 -8.29
CA VAL A 123 -8.92 3.70 -7.48
C VAL A 123 -8.90 2.46 -8.35
N GLY A 124 -7.75 1.80 -8.42
CA GLY A 124 -7.60 0.47 -9.02
C GLY A 124 -7.65 -0.63 -7.96
N LEU A 125 -8.39 -1.70 -8.21
CA LEU A 125 -8.49 -2.88 -7.36
C LEU A 125 -7.84 -4.09 -8.03
N PHE A 126 -6.79 -4.63 -7.40
CA PHE A 126 -6.13 -5.85 -7.82
C PHE A 126 -6.85 -7.10 -7.28
N PRO A 127 -6.71 -8.28 -7.93
CA PRO A 127 -7.30 -9.54 -7.44
C PRO A 127 -6.83 -9.96 -6.03
N SER A 128 -5.69 -9.45 -5.58
CA SER A 128 -5.17 -9.64 -4.23
C SER A 128 -5.91 -8.86 -3.15
N ALA A 129 -6.94 -8.08 -3.53
CA ALA A 129 -7.63 -7.07 -2.73
C ALA A 129 -6.82 -5.81 -2.40
N VAL A 130 -5.62 -5.66 -2.96
CA VAL A 130 -4.85 -4.40 -2.88
C VAL A 130 -5.52 -3.33 -3.70
N THR A 131 -5.58 -2.12 -3.14
CA THR A 131 -6.04 -0.92 -3.84
C THR A 131 -4.89 0.01 -4.14
N VAL A 132 -4.86 0.55 -5.35
CA VAL A 132 -3.92 1.59 -5.79
C VAL A 132 -4.70 2.84 -6.12
N HIS A 133 -4.20 3.98 -5.67
CA HIS A 133 -4.93 5.23 -5.62
C HIS A 133 -4.15 6.28 -6.38
N TYR A 134 -4.81 6.95 -7.31
CA TYR A 134 -4.19 7.89 -8.22
C TYR A 134 -4.90 9.23 -8.17
N LEU A 135 -4.13 10.32 -8.06
CA LEU A 135 -4.63 11.67 -8.24
C LEU A 135 -4.14 12.26 -9.56
N LYS A 136 -5.00 13.07 -10.17
CA LYS A 136 -4.67 13.74 -11.43
C LYS A 136 -3.73 14.91 -11.19
N ARG A 137 -2.57 14.91 -11.86
CA ARG A 137 -1.56 15.98 -11.82
C ARG A 137 -1.23 16.42 -13.24
N GLY A 138 -1.84 17.52 -13.67
CA GLY A 138 -1.84 17.93 -15.07
C GLY A 138 -2.56 16.89 -15.94
N ASN A 139 -1.85 16.34 -16.92
CA ASN A 139 -2.42 15.36 -17.87
C ASN A 139 -2.16 13.89 -17.48
N LYS A 140 -1.62 13.63 -16.28
CA LYS A 140 -1.26 12.27 -15.84
C LYS A 140 -1.91 11.93 -14.51
N TRP A 141 -2.22 10.66 -14.33
CA TRP A 141 -2.67 10.09 -13.05
C TRP A 141 -1.45 9.47 -12.35
N ASN A 142 -1.08 10.03 -11.21
CA ASN A 142 0.10 9.58 -10.46
C ASN A 142 -0.33 8.88 -9.18
N LEU A 143 0.37 7.80 -8.85
CA LEU A 143 0.14 7.03 -7.64
C LEU A 143 0.37 7.92 -6.42
N VAL A 144 -0.60 7.91 -5.50
CA VAL A 144 -0.52 8.60 -4.20
C VAL A 144 -0.64 7.66 -3.02
N LYS A 145 -1.26 6.48 -3.23
CA LYS A 145 -1.37 5.47 -2.18
C LYS A 145 -1.47 4.07 -2.76
N ALA A 146 -0.91 3.10 -2.05
CA ALA A 146 -1.23 1.68 -2.21
C ALA A 146 -1.64 1.13 -0.83
N ALA A 147 -2.80 0.50 -0.73
CA ALA A 147 -3.29 -0.06 0.53
C ALA A 147 -3.44 -1.58 0.43
N GLY A 148 -2.88 -2.27 1.42
CA GLY A 148 -2.84 -3.71 1.50
C GLY A 148 -4.22 -4.31 1.69
N ALA A 149 -4.32 -5.61 1.45
CA ALA A 149 -5.53 -6.37 1.67
C ALA A 149 -5.87 -6.42 3.18
N TYR A 150 -6.89 -5.66 3.57
CA TYR A 150 -7.48 -5.74 4.92
C TYR A 150 -8.71 -6.65 4.97
N ARG A 151 -9.49 -6.68 3.87
CA ARG A 151 -10.70 -7.50 3.71
C ARG A 151 -10.58 -8.39 2.47
N SER A 152 -11.58 -9.25 2.28
CA SER A 152 -11.68 -10.04 1.04
C SER A 152 -11.79 -9.12 -0.19
N TYR A 153 -11.49 -9.68 -1.36
CA TYR A 153 -11.66 -8.97 -2.62
C TYR A 153 -13.13 -8.57 -2.82
N GLU A 154 -14.06 -9.47 -2.52
CA GLU A 154 -15.50 -9.27 -2.66
C GLU A 154 -16.01 -8.14 -1.76
N ASP A 155 -15.58 -8.11 -0.50
CA ASP A 155 -15.98 -7.06 0.45
C ASP A 155 -15.39 -5.69 0.05
N THR A 156 -14.17 -5.69 -0.47
CA THR A 156 -13.49 -4.48 -0.94
C THR A 156 -14.18 -3.95 -2.19
N LEU A 157 -14.46 -4.82 -3.16
CA LEU A 157 -15.21 -4.51 -4.36
C LEU A 157 -16.60 -3.93 -4.04
N ALA A 158 -17.37 -4.59 -3.18
CA ALA A 158 -18.69 -4.13 -2.78
C ALA A 158 -18.65 -2.77 -2.04
N SER A 159 -17.56 -2.47 -1.35
CA SER A 159 -17.37 -1.17 -0.71
C SER A 159 -17.04 -0.08 -1.73
N LEU A 160 -16.11 -0.34 -2.65
CA LEU A 160 -15.74 0.63 -3.71
C LEU A 160 -16.93 0.93 -4.63
N GLN A 161 -17.71 -0.07 -5.00
CA GLN A 161 -18.93 0.12 -5.79
C GLN A 161 -19.94 1.03 -5.08
N ARG A 162 -20.15 0.83 -3.77
CA ARG A 162 -21.06 1.68 -2.99
C ARG A 162 -20.57 3.13 -2.92
N ILE A 163 -19.27 3.35 -2.74
CA ILE A 163 -18.70 4.69 -2.65
C ILE A 163 -18.79 5.40 -4.01
N ALA A 164 -18.37 4.74 -5.09
CA ALA A 164 -18.43 5.30 -6.44
C ALA A 164 -19.86 5.73 -6.82
N ASN A 165 -20.87 4.90 -6.51
CA ASN A 165 -22.28 5.21 -6.79
C ASN A 165 -22.85 6.39 -5.98
N VAL A 166 -22.21 6.81 -4.88
CA VAL A 166 -22.62 7.96 -4.08
C VAL A 166 -21.97 9.25 -4.58
N CYS A 167 -20.82 9.14 -5.26
CA CYS A 167 -20.05 10.27 -5.79
C CYS A 167 -20.44 10.66 -7.23
N ASP A 168 -21.26 9.86 -7.91
CA ASP A 168 -21.90 10.16 -9.20
C ASP A 168 -23.20 10.97 -9.04
#